data_AF-A0A6B3FP87-F1
#
_entry.id   AF-A0A6B3FP87-F1
#
_cell.length_a   1.000
_cell.length_b   1.000
_cell.length_c   1.000
_cell.angle_alpha   90.00
_cell.angle_beta   90.00
_cell.angle_gamma   90.00
#
_symmetry.space_group_name_H-M   'P 1'
#
loop_
_entity.id
_entity.type
_entity.pdbx_description
1 polymer ?
#
loop_
_entity_poly.entity_id
_entity_poly.type
_entity_poly.pdbx_seq_one_letter_code
_entity_poly.pdbx_strand_id
1 'polypeptide(L)'
;MLEEVERWLTRRSWSSGDRPLHQLTDARAADPRRTSVSVVLPALNEEATVGAIVGVIRRELMERVRLVDELVVIDSGSTDATAAAARAAGARVVHRDAILPRIPALPGKGEVL
;
A
#
# COMPACT_ATOMS: atom_id res chain seq x y z
N MET A 1 0.53 31.14 11.61
CA MET A 1 -0.26 30.08 10.94
C MET A 1 -1.68 30.60 10.82
N LEU A 2 -2.36 30.40 9.69
CA LEU A 2 -3.76 30.83 9.55
C LEU A 2 -4.63 30.05 10.56
N GLU A 3 -5.60 30.70 11.20
CA GLU A 3 -6.47 30.07 12.22
C GLU A 3 -7.18 28.82 11.68
N GLU A 4 -7.56 28.85 10.40
CA GLU A 4 -8.17 27.71 9.70
C GLU A 4 -7.22 26.51 9.62
N VAL A 5 -5.93 26.74 9.38
CA VAL A 5 -4.91 25.70 9.30
C VAL A 5 -4.70 25.06 10.67
N GLU A 6 -4.62 25.86 11.73
CA GLU A 6 -4.48 25.38 13.10
C GLU A 6 -5.70 24.54 13.54
N ARG A 7 -6.91 25.04 13.24
CA ARG A 7 -8.16 24.32 13.51
C ARG A 7 -8.23 22.99 12.76
N TRP A 8 -7.78 22.95 11.51
CA TRP A 8 -7.74 21.73 10.71
C TRP A 8 -6.75 20.72 11.29
N LEU A 9 -5.50 21.13 11.54
CA LEU A 9 -4.45 20.27 12.10
C LEU A 9 -4.86 19.67 13.44
N THR A 10 -5.51 20.46 14.30
CA THR A 10 -5.97 19.99 15.61
C THR A 10 -7.02 18.89 15.52
N ARG A 11 -7.82 18.85 14.45
CA ARG A 11 -8.93 17.90 14.27
C ARG A 11 -8.66 16.78 13.26
N ARG A 12 -7.58 16.90 12.48
CA ARG A 12 -7.28 16.01 11.35
C ARG A 12 -5.86 15.44 11.36
N SER A 13 -5.09 15.70 12.41
CA SER A 13 -3.78 15.10 12.63
C SER A 13 -3.82 14.14 13.81
N TRP A 14 -3.24 12.97 13.63
CA TRP A 14 -3.13 11.93 14.66
C TRP A 14 -1.76 11.26 14.56
N SER A 15 -1.31 10.69 15.68
CA SER A 15 -0.23 9.72 15.72
C SER A 15 -0.77 8.31 15.46
N SER A 16 0.09 7.39 15.02
CA SER A 16 -0.26 5.96 14.93
C SER A 16 -0.68 5.38 16.30
N GLY A 17 -0.17 5.94 17.40
CA GLY A 17 -0.55 5.57 18.76
C GLY A 17 -2.00 5.90 19.14
N ASP A 18 -2.62 6.90 18.47
CA ASP A 18 -4.00 7.31 18.76
C ASP A 18 -5.04 6.30 18.24
N ARG A 19 -4.60 5.36 17.40
CA ARG A 19 -5.40 4.33 16.75
C ARG A 19 -4.65 2.99 16.77
N PRO A 20 -4.53 2.35 17.94
CA PRO A 20 -3.83 1.07 18.06
C PRO A 20 -4.51 -0.02 17.23
N LEU A 21 -3.73 -1.00 16.76
CA LEU A 21 -4.19 -2.03 15.82
C LEU A 21 -5.49 -2.74 16.23
N HIS A 22 -5.67 -3.05 17.52
CA HIS A 22 -6.89 -3.72 17.99
C HIS A 22 -8.15 -2.90 17.73
N GLN A 23 -8.10 -1.56 17.89
CA GLN A 23 -9.25 -0.71 17.60
C GLN A 23 -9.60 -0.72 16.11
N LEU A 24 -8.60 -0.77 15.24
CA LEU A 24 -8.81 -0.84 13.79
C LEU A 24 -9.42 -2.18 13.38
N THR A 25 -8.94 -3.29 13.95
CA THR A 25 -9.48 -4.63 13.66
C THR A 25 -10.90 -4.79 14.20
N ASP A 26 -11.18 -4.28 15.40
CA ASP A 26 -12.50 -4.35 16.02
C ASP A 26 -13.51 -3.50 15.24
N ALA A 27 -13.13 -2.28 14.85
CA ALA A 27 -13.95 -1.41 14.02
C ALA A 27 -14.26 -2.04 12.66
N ARG A 28 -13.26 -2.68 12.03
CA ARG A 28 -13.47 -3.40 10.76
C ARG A 28 -14.38 -4.61 10.92
N ALA A 29 -14.23 -5.38 12.00
CA ALA A 29 -15.07 -6.54 12.28
C ALA A 29 -16.52 -6.14 12.56
N ALA A 30 -16.74 -4.97 13.16
CA ALA A 30 -18.05 -4.42 13.43
C ALA A 30 -18.70 -3.73 12.22
N ASP A 31 -17.97 -3.44 11.14
CA ASP A 31 -18.53 -2.77 9.95
C ASP A 31 -19.41 -3.75 9.15
N PRO A 32 -20.75 -3.56 9.11
CA PRO A 32 -21.65 -4.45 8.40
C PRO A 32 -21.42 -4.44 6.88
N ARG A 33 -20.73 -3.42 6.34
CA ARG A 33 -20.40 -3.30 4.91
C ARG A 33 -19.16 -4.11 4.52
N ARG A 34 -18.40 -4.63 5.50
CA ARG A 34 -17.18 -5.44 5.32
C ARG A 34 -16.22 -4.85 4.29
N THR A 35 -15.80 -3.60 4.50
CA THR A 35 -14.87 -2.92 3.60
C THR A 35 -13.52 -3.64 3.54
N SER A 36 -13.03 -3.90 2.32
CA SER A 36 -11.70 -4.47 2.09
C SER A 36 -10.61 -3.39 2.00
N VAL A 37 -9.38 -3.75 2.35
CA VAL A 37 -8.20 -2.88 2.26
C VAL A 37 -7.16 -3.51 1.34
N SER A 38 -6.87 -2.82 0.24
CA SER A 38 -5.75 -3.14 -0.66
C SER A 38 -4.58 -2.20 -0.38
N VAL A 39 -3.38 -2.75 -0.24
CA VAL A 39 -2.13 -1.99 -0.21
C VAL A 39 -1.47 -2.06 -1.58
N VAL A 40 -1.20 -0.88 -2.15
CA VAL A 40 -0.54 -0.74 -3.45
C VAL A 40 0.84 -0.12 -3.22
N LEU A 41 1.87 -0.78 -3.75
CA LEU A 41 3.26 -0.33 -3.70
C LEU A 41 3.73 -0.03 -5.14
N PRO A 42 3.74 1.23 -5.58
CA PRO A 42 4.39 1.60 -6.82
C PRO A 42 5.91 1.43 -6.68
N ALA A 43 6.55 0.72 -7.61
CA ALA A 43 7.97 0.42 -7.56
C ALA A 43 8.66 0.71 -8.90
N LEU A 44 9.88 1.24 -8.83
CA LEU A 44 10.78 1.45 -9.96
C LEU A 44 12.22 1.31 -9.46
N ASN A 45 12.87 0.18 -9.75
CA ASN A 45 14.24 -0.13 -9.33
C ASN A 45 14.45 -0.11 -7.80
N GLU A 46 13.66 -0.89 -7.09
CA GLU A 46 13.60 -1.03 -5.63
C GLU A 46 13.98 -2.44 -5.15
N GLU A 47 14.84 -3.18 -5.87
CA GLU A 47 15.18 -4.58 -5.54
C GLU A 47 15.73 -4.75 -4.11
N ALA A 48 16.45 -3.73 -3.61
CA ALA A 48 17.06 -3.74 -2.29
C ALA A 48 16.05 -3.60 -1.14
N THR A 49 14.85 -3.07 -1.39
CA THR A 49 13.90 -2.63 -0.35
C THR A 49 12.55 -3.33 -0.44
N VAL A 50 12.05 -3.56 -1.66
CA VAL A 50 10.67 -4.02 -1.91
C VAL A 50 10.36 -5.34 -1.21
N GLY A 51 11.30 -6.28 -1.21
CA GLY A 51 11.12 -7.59 -0.58
C GLY A 51 10.91 -7.50 0.93
N ALA A 52 11.68 -6.64 1.61
CA ALA A 52 11.57 -6.43 3.05
C ALA A 52 10.22 -5.76 3.41
N ILE A 53 9.82 -4.74 2.65
CA ILE A 53 8.55 -4.02 2.85
C ILE A 53 7.36 -4.97 2.67
N VAL A 54 7.32 -5.72 1.56
CA VAL A 54 6.29 -6.72 1.29
C VAL A 54 6.23 -7.76 2.41
N GLY A 55 7.39 -8.27 2.83
CA GLY A 55 7.46 -9.26 3.90
C GLY A 55 6.89 -8.77 5.23
N VAL A 56 7.16 -7.52 5.61
CA VAL A 56 6.61 -6.92 6.84
C VAL A 56 5.09 -6.76 6.74
N ILE A 57 4.58 -6.19 5.65
CA ILE A 57 3.13 -6.00 5.46
C ILE A 57 2.41 -7.34 5.49
N ARG A 58 2.93 -8.34 4.77
CA ARG A 58 2.32 -9.67 4.71
C ARG A 58 2.27 -10.32 6.09
N ARG A 59 3.38 -10.36 6.82
CA ARG A 59 3.42 -10.97 8.16
C ARG A 59 2.57 -10.20 9.18
N GLU A 60 2.76 -8.90 9.30
CA GLU A 60 2.17 -8.13 10.41
C GLU A 60 0.72 -7.71 10.12
N LEU A 61 0.38 -7.37 8.87
CA LEU A 61 -0.92 -6.76 8.54
C LEU A 61 -1.89 -7.72 7.86
N MET A 62 -1.39 -8.73 7.13
CA MET A 62 -2.24 -9.74 6.48
C MET A 62 -2.37 -11.00 7.34
N GLU A 63 -1.26 -11.61 7.75
CA GLU A 63 -1.26 -12.90 8.44
C GLU A 63 -1.64 -12.76 9.93
N ARG A 64 -0.98 -11.84 10.64
CA ARG A 64 -1.16 -11.71 12.09
C ARG A 64 -2.50 -11.10 12.50
N VAL A 65 -2.91 -9.99 11.85
CA VAL A 65 -4.10 -9.22 12.27
C VAL A 65 -5.21 -9.17 11.21
N ARG A 66 -4.96 -9.64 9.99
CA ARG A 66 -5.94 -9.67 8.87
C ARG A 66 -6.63 -8.33 8.62
N LEU A 67 -5.85 -7.24 8.66
CA LEU A 67 -6.32 -5.89 8.36
C LEU A 67 -6.23 -5.57 6.87
N VAL A 68 -5.20 -6.09 6.19
CA VAL A 68 -4.99 -5.94 4.74
C VAL A 68 -5.42 -7.21 4.03
N ASP A 69 -6.26 -7.07 3.00
CA ASP A 69 -6.82 -8.18 2.24
C ASP A 69 -6.01 -8.47 0.97
N GLU A 70 -5.40 -7.42 0.40
CA GLU A 70 -4.66 -7.51 -0.85
C GLU A 70 -3.36 -6.70 -0.77
N LEU A 71 -2.27 -7.26 -1.32
CA LEU A 71 -0.98 -6.59 -1.45
C LEU A 71 -0.50 -6.68 -2.89
N VAL A 72 -0.43 -5.52 -3.55
CA VAL A 72 -0.07 -5.38 -4.96
C VAL A 72 1.16 -4.51 -5.09
N VAL A 73 2.16 -4.96 -5.84
CA VAL A 73 3.26 -4.13 -6.31
C VAL A 73 2.99 -3.80 -7.78
N ILE A 74 2.95 -2.51 -8.10
CA ILE A 74 2.86 -2.03 -9.48
C ILE A 74 4.27 -1.67 -9.94
N ASP A 75 4.80 -2.47 -10.85
CA ASP A 75 6.13 -2.26 -11.43
C ASP A 75 6.05 -1.26 -12.59
N SER A 76 6.73 -0.12 -12.44
CA SER A 76 6.73 0.99 -13.39
C SER A 76 7.79 0.84 -14.49
N GLY A 77 8.19 -0.39 -14.82
CA GLY A 77 9.23 -0.66 -15.81
C GLY A 77 10.63 -0.71 -15.18
N SER A 78 10.77 -1.40 -14.05
CA SER A 78 12.06 -1.65 -13.43
C SER A 78 12.97 -2.45 -14.36
N THR A 79 14.26 -2.12 -14.34
CA THR A 79 15.31 -2.80 -15.10
C THR A 79 16.17 -3.71 -14.22
N ASP A 80 15.86 -3.80 -12.93
CA ASP A 80 16.53 -4.62 -11.92
C ASP A 80 15.64 -5.81 -11.46
N ALA A 81 15.98 -6.46 -10.34
CA ALA A 81 15.22 -7.59 -9.84
C ALA A 81 13.98 -7.22 -9.01
N THR A 82 13.51 -5.97 -9.01
CA THR A 82 12.36 -5.49 -8.20
C THR A 82 11.15 -6.41 -8.28
N ALA A 83 10.70 -6.72 -9.49
CA ALA A 83 9.51 -7.53 -9.69
C ALA A 83 9.69 -8.98 -9.21
N ALA A 84 10.91 -9.53 -9.30
CA ALA A 84 11.23 -10.86 -8.80
C ALA A 84 11.27 -10.87 -7.25
N ALA A 85 11.94 -9.89 -6.65
CA ALA A 85 12.04 -9.73 -5.20
C ALA A 85 10.66 -9.57 -4.54
N ALA A 86 9.78 -8.75 -5.14
CA ALA A 86 8.41 -8.55 -4.68
C ALA A 86 7.57 -9.84 -4.74
N ARG A 87 7.63 -10.59 -5.85
CA ARG A 87 6.93 -11.89 -5.99
C ARG A 87 7.44 -12.90 -4.96
N ALA A 88 8.75 -13.00 -4.79
CA ALA A 88 9.37 -13.91 -3.83
C ALA A 88 8.94 -13.60 -2.39
N ALA A 89 8.73 -12.33 -2.05
CA ALA A 89 8.22 -11.91 -0.75
C ALA A 89 6.69 -12.15 -0.58
N GLY A 90 5.98 -12.51 -1.65
CA GLY A 90 4.56 -12.90 -1.62
C GLY A 90 3.57 -11.83 -2.08
N ALA A 91 4.02 -10.76 -2.74
CA ALA A 91 3.11 -9.78 -3.33
C ALA A 91 2.60 -10.23 -4.70
N ARG A 92 1.38 -9.78 -5.06
CA ARG A 92 0.91 -9.79 -6.44
C ARG A 92 1.63 -8.69 -7.21
N VAL A 93 2.34 -9.02 -8.28
CA VAL A 93 3.09 -8.02 -9.06
C VAL A 93 2.45 -7.82 -10.42
N VAL A 94 2.12 -6.57 -10.75
CA VAL A 94 1.55 -6.17 -12.04
C VAL A 94 2.47 -5.14 -12.69
N HIS A 95 2.85 -5.37 -13.94
CA HIS A 95 3.58 -4.38 -14.73
C HIS A 95 2.62 -3.29 -15.21
N ARG A 96 3.04 -2.02 -15.21
CA ARG A 96 2.16 -0.88 -15.57
C ARG A 96 1.43 -1.07 -16.90
N ASP A 97 2.12 -1.61 -17.90
CA ASP A 97 1.57 -1.81 -19.26
C ASP A 97 0.45 -2.87 -19.30
N ALA A 98 0.33 -3.71 -18.28
CA ALA A 98 -0.72 -4.73 -18.17
C ALA A 98 -2.01 -4.21 -17.53
N ILE A 99 -1.99 -3.03 -16.88
CA ILE A 99 -3.13 -2.50 -16.11
C ILE A 99 -4.21 -1.94 -17.05
N LEU A 100 -3.80 -1.11 -18.01
CA LEU A 100 -4.68 -0.51 -19.02
C LEU A 100 -4.02 -0.60 -20.40
N PRO A 101 -3.89 -1.81 -20.99
CA PRO A 101 -3.08 -2.03 -22.21
C PRO A 101 -3.55 -1.25 -23.44
N ARG A 102 -4.77 -0.69 -23.41
CA ARG A 102 -5.33 0.17 -24.46
C ARG A 102 -4.86 1.63 -24.38
N ILE A 103 -4.21 2.03 -23.30
CA ILE A 103 -3.68 3.37 -23.07
C ILE A 103 -2.16 3.25 -22.95
N PRO A 104 -1.37 3.90 -23.81
CA PRO A 104 0.09 3.89 -23.68
C PRO A 104 0.52 4.47 -22.33
N ALA A 105 1.39 3.74 -21.63
CA ALA A 105 1.90 4.20 -20.34
C ALA A 105 2.78 5.45 -20.50
N LEU A 106 2.61 6.41 -19.59
CA LEU A 106 3.44 7.60 -19.49
C LEU A 106 4.48 7.47 -18.36
N PRO A 107 5.61 8.21 -18.43
CA PRO A 107 6.56 8.24 -17.32
C PRO A 107 6.00 8.98 -16.10
N GLY A 108 6.37 8.53 -14.90
CA GLY A 108 6.10 9.23 -13.64
C GLY A 108 5.35 8.39 -12.62
N LYS A 109 5.40 8.81 -11.35
CA LYS A 109 4.74 8.09 -10.24
C LYS A 109 3.21 8.09 -10.36
N GLY A 110 2.62 9.14 -10.93
CA GLY A 110 1.16 9.25 -11.10
C GLY A 110 0.55 8.20 -12.03
N GLU A 111 1.33 7.58 -12.91
CA GLU A 111 0.87 6.51 -13.81
C GLU A 111 0.59 5.18 -13.06
N VAL A 112 1.15 5.03 -11.86
CA VAL A 112 1.15 3.77 -11.10
C VAL A 112 0.48 3.91 -9.72
N LEU A 113 -0.42 4.91 -9.55
CA LEU A 113 -1.17 5.20 -8.33
C LEU A 113 -2.68 4.97 -8.49
#